data_AF-A0A2S4VSW8-F1
#
_entry.id   AF-A0A2S4VSW8-F1
#
_cell.length_a   1.000
_cell.length_b   1.000
_cell.length_c   1.000
_cell.angle_alpha   90.00
_cell.angle_beta   90.00
_cell.angle_gamma   90.00
#
_symmetry.space_group_name_H-M   'P 1'
#
loop_
_entity.id
_entity.type
_entity.pdbx_description
1 polymer ?
#
loop_
_entity_poly.entity_id
_entity_poly.type
_entity_poly.pdbx_seq_one_letter_code
_entity_poly.pdbx_strand_id
1 'polypeptide(L)'
;MERVGRIIGLLLALSIITVGAQDPAPAPQRALNERDQVYFGIWPDSGPGHSDTPALINQRLGFNASVFQIAQVIPLPTYNYTTGVGGPAPEYLIEQSQTDAAVFLTVYPTGFDTVTDDDLKLLGVQLQGYTDVLNRTVFLRFAPEMQGLWNPYGFQPTRFLQLWRRMYTIVKAASPRTAIVWAPNTPQSYPYSQSSTALSPEDLALLDTDHDGKVTNTDDPFSPYYPGDDQVDWIGLSTYYKGANFQNVNVAQPAGYCASVMNGTSPTSTYNWYDMFCNKPGKACMIAESGAAFHVQALNAEASTAKSIVDLQKAWWTDCITSPALIQSFPRLKLHMHFEHLKIEMDGGVSDLRDYRLSNDTNTIEAFRQDYMTVSTSFVTPVYRISDWNTMVGRPNGNPNSPVPIIPGQVGGQPKESSSKLNPPTLFGQRRKSGAASLASLASSYLPLFFSSVVFLLFFTHF
;
A
#
# COMPACT_ATOMS: atom_id res chain seq x y z
N MET A 1 13.32 -88.21 52.60
CA MET A 1 14.44 -87.82 51.72
C MET A 1 14.10 -88.31 50.31
N GLU A 2 13.05 -87.82 49.68
CA GLU A 2 12.67 -86.46 49.25
C GLU A 2 12.70 -86.46 47.72
N ARG A 3 11.51 -86.73 47.16
CA ARG A 3 11.17 -86.60 45.75
C ARG A 3 10.38 -85.30 45.59
N VAL A 4 10.91 -84.44 44.73
CA VAL A 4 10.24 -83.69 43.66
C VAL A 4 8.75 -83.37 43.85
N GLY A 5 8.43 -82.07 43.89
CA GLY A 5 7.11 -81.53 43.61
C GLY A 5 7.24 -80.21 42.84
N ARG A 6 6.76 -80.19 41.59
CA ARG A 6 6.65 -79.00 40.72
C ARG A 6 5.63 -78.01 41.28
N ILE A 7 5.96 -76.72 41.28
CA ILE A 7 4.96 -75.63 41.36
C ILE A 7 5.14 -74.72 40.14
N ILE A 8 4.06 -74.56 39.39
CA ILE A 8 3.90 -73.64 38.26
C ILE A 8 3.59 -72.27 38.86
N GLY A 9 4.46 -71.28 38.62
CA GLY A 9 4.23 -69.88 38.97
C GLY A 9 3.95 -69.05 37.72
N LEU A 10 2.75 -68.49 37.63
CA LEU A 10 2.31 -67.57 36.59
C LEU A 10 3.19 -66.30 36.60
N LEU A 11 3.86 -65.99 35.48
CA LEU A 11 4.52 -64.70 35.25
C LEU A 11 3.53 -63.75 34.57
N LEU A 12 2.95 -62.81 35.33
CA LEU A 12 2.29 -61.63 34.76
C LEU A 12 3.38 -60.64 34.32
N ALA A 13 3.55 -60.46 33.02
CA ALA A 13 4.36 -59.38 32.47
C ALA A 13 3.53 -58.07 32.51
N LEU A 14 3.90 -57.15 33.39
CA LEU A 14 3.38 -55.78 33.39
C LEU A 14 4.15 -54.97 32.34
N SER A 15 3.54 -54.77 31.17
CA SER A 15 4.06 -53.86 30.15
C SER A 15 3.82 -52.42 30.59
N ILE A 16 4.88 -51.72 31.02
CA ILE A 16 4.84 -50.28 31.25
C ILE A 16 4.82 -49.61 29.87
N ILE A 17 3.67 -49.07 29.48
CA ILE A 17 3.55 -48.18 28.33
C ILE A 17 4.14 -46.83 28.76
N THR A 18 5.40 -46.58 28.39
CA THR A 18 5.95 -45.23 28.41
C THR A 18 5.31 -44.45 27.26
N VAL A 19 4.31 -43.64 27.57
CA VAL A 19 3.84 -42.60 26.65
C VAL A 19 4.98 -41.59 26.54
N GLY A 20 5.72 -41.64 25.44
CA GLY A 20 6.72 -40.62 25.13
C GLY A 20 6.02 -39.28 25.06
N ALA A 21 6.43 -38.34 25.91
CA ALA A 21 6.06 -36.95 25.74
C ALA A 21 6.60 -36.51 24.37
N GLN A 22 5.72 -36.32 23.41
CA GLN A 22 6.05 -35.61 22.19
C GLN A 22 6.49 -34.21 22.62
N ASP A 23 7.73 -33.83 22.28
CA ASP A 23 8.16 -32.45 22.44
C ASP A 23 7.11 -31.53 21.82
N PRO A 24 6.67 -30.46 22.51
CA PRO A 24 5.71 -29.55 21.93
C PRO A 24 6.26 -29.03 20.62
N ALA A 25 5.43 -29.09 19.56
CA ALA A 25 5.81 -28.56 18.26
C ALA A 25 6.37 -27.14 18.43
N PRO A 26 7.48 -26.79 17.76
CA PRO A 26 8.06 -25.46 17.88
C PRO A 26 6.99 -24.41 17.57
N ALA A 27 6.91 -23.38 18.41
CA ALA A 27 5.96 -22.30 18.23
C ALA A 27 6.11 -21.70 16.82
N PRO A 28 5.01 -21.31 16.14
CA PRO A 28 5.09 -20.72 14.82
C PRO A 28 6.08 -19.55 14.81
N GLN A 29 7.06 -19.59 13.93
CA GLN A 29 8.03 -18.50 13.79
C GLN A 29 7.30 -17.24 13.34
N ARG A 30 7.33 -16.21 14.18
CA ARG A 30 6.72 -14.91 13.89
C ARG A 30 7.58 -14.07 12.94
N ALA A 31 6.94 -13.23 12.14
CA ALA A 31 7.61 -12.19 11.40
C ALA A 31 8.09 -11.08 12.34
N LEU A 32 9.12 -10.33 11.90
CA LEU A 32 9.59 -9.13 12.60
C LEU A 32 8.44 -8.15 12.79
N ASN A 33 8.24 -7.60 14.00
CA ASN A 33 7.14 -6.68 14.33
C ASN A 33 5.73 -7.30 14.28
N GLU A 34 5.59 -8.64 14.21
CA GLU A 34 4.28 -9.30 14.29
C GLU A 34 3.68 -9.25 15.70
N ARG A 35 2.36 -9.02 15.78
CA ARG A 35 1.55 -9.11 17.00
C ARG A 35 0.51 -10.21 16.85
N ASP A 36 -0.09 -10.60 17.98
CA ASP A 36 -1.22 -11.52 17.97
C ASP A 36 -2.44 -10.89 17.27
N GLN A 37 -2.71 -9.62 17.61
CA GLN A 37 -3.73 -8.79 16.96
C GLN A 37 -3.31 -8.30 15.57
N VAL A 38 -4.30 -7.78 14.84
CA VAL A 38 -4.13 -7.11 13.55
C VAL A 38 -3.85 -5.64 13.77
N TYR A 39 -2.86 -5.09 13.07
CA TYR A 39 -2.66 -3.65 12.98
C TYR A 39 -3.73 -3.04 12.06
N PHE A 40 -4.47 -2.04 12.53
CA PHE A 40 -5.26 -1.16 11.67
C PHE A 40 -4.44 0.10 11.36
N GLY A 41 -4.22 0.37 10.08
CA GLY A 41 -3.44 1.50 9.64
C GLY A 41 -4.13 2.33 8.57
N ILE A 42 -3.68 3.59 8.45
CA ILE A 42 -4.27 4.57 7.55
C ILE A 42 -3.17 5.27 6.76
N TRP A 43 -3.41 5.52 5.48
CA TRP A 43 -2.63 6.45 4.67
C TRP A 43 -3.39 7.78 4.55
N PRO A 44 -2.98 8.83 5.28
CA PRO A 44 -3.57 10.16 5.18
C PRO A 44 -3.16 10.88 3.90
N ASP A 45 -4.08 11.66 3.33
CA ASP A 45 -3.72 12.64 2.31
C ASP A 45 -3.05 13.88 2.93
N SER A 46 -1.72 13.83 2.95
CA SER A 46 -0.84 14.91 3.42
C SER A 46 -0.15 15.65 2.27
N GLY A 47 -0.63 15.45 1.04
CA GLY A 47 -0.07 16.08 -0.16
C GLY A 47 -0.36 17.59 -0.23
N PRO A 48 0.32 18.33 -1.13
CA PRO A 48 0.05 19.75 -1.34
C PRO A 48 -1.43 20.00 -1.67
N GLY A 49 -2.08 20.89 -0.89
CA GLY A 49 -3.51 21.18 -1.03
C GLY A 49 -4.42 20.35 -0.13
N HIS A 50 -3.86 19.39 0.59
CA HIS A 50 -4.54 18.62 1.62
C HIS A 50 -3.97 18.98 3.00
N SER A 51 -4.78 18.86 4.03
CA SER A 51 -4.43 19.25 5.40
C SER A 51 -4.60 18.12 6.40
N ASP A 52 -4.80 16.89 5.92
CA ASP A 52 -5.10 15.79 6.82
C ASP A 52 -3.83 15.28 7.51
N THR A 53 -3.98 14.85 8.76
CA THR A 53 -2.84 14.38 9.56
C THR A 53 -3.26 13.18 10.40
N PRO A 54 -2.31 12.33 10.83
CA PRO A 54 -2.57 11.25 11.78
C PRO A 54 -3.36 11.70 13.02
N ALA A 55 -3.03 12.85 13.59
CA ALA A 55 -3.72 13.38 14.77
C ALA A 55 -5.17 13.77 14.47
N LEU A 56 -5.43 14.46 13.35
CA LEU A 56 -6.79 14.85 12.95
C LEU A 56 -7.65 13.63 12.60
N ILE A 57 -7.08 12.62 11.96
CA ILE A 57 -7.76 11.35 11.68
C ILE A 57 -8.13 10.63 12.98
N ASN A 58 -7.19 10.48 13.91
CA ASN A 58 -7.47 9.87 15.22
C ASN A 58 -8.56 10.62 15.98
N GLN A 59 -8.55 11.95 15.93
CA GLN A 59 -9.59 12.78 16.54
C GLN A 59 -10.97 12.48 15.92
N ARG A 60 -11.08 12.36 14.59
CA ARG A 60 -12.34 12.05 13.91
C ARG A 60 -12.79 10.60 14.17
N LEU A 61 -11.86 9.64 14.18
CA LEU A 61 -12.12 8.24 14.49
C LEU A 61 -12.60 8.04 15.93
N GLY A 62 -12.16 8.86 16.88
CA GLY A 62 -12.43 8.65 18.30
C GLY A 62 -11.64 7.49 18.91
N PHE A 63 -10.68 6.94 18.17
CA PHE A 63 -9.68 5.97 18.61
C PHE A 63 -8.39 6.17 17.81
N ASN A 64 -7.29 5.57 18.27
CA ASN A 64 -5.98 5.74 17.64
C ASN A 64 -5.67 4.59 16.67
N ALA A 65 -5.36 4.91 15.40
CA ALA A 65 -4.84 3.94 14.45
C ALA A 65 -3.42 3.50 14.82
N SER A 66 -3.14 2.21 14.67
CA SER A 66 -1.88 1.59 15.12
C SER A 66 -0.70 1.77 14.17
N VAL A 67 -0.96 2.17 12.92
CA VAL A 67 0.04 2.37 11.87
C VAL A 67 -0.37 3.56 11.00
N PHE A 68 0.58 4.40 10.62
CA PHE A 68 0.35 5.44 9.63
C PHE A 68 1.33 5.31 8.47
N GLN A 69 0.80 5.42 7.26
CA GLN A 69 1.61 5.43 6.05
C GLN A 69 2.04 6.85 5.69
N ILE A 70 3.32 6.97 5.34
CA ILE A 70 3.94 8.14 4.73
C ILE A 70 4.71 7.68 3.50
N ALA A 71 4.92 8.56 2.52
CA ALA A 71 5.55 8.20 1.27
C ALA A 71 6.65 9.17 0.86
N GLN A 72 7.67 8.66 0.17
CA GLN A 72 8.70 9.44 -0.50
C GLN A 72 9.15 8.77 -1.80
N VAL A 73 9.85 9.52 -2.63
CA VAL A 73 10.56 8.97 -3.80
C VAL A 73 12.02 8.64 -3.46
N ILE A 74 12.70 7.88 -4.32
CA ILE A 74 14.15 7.65 -4.26
C ILE A 74 14.76 7.73 -5.68
N PRO A 75 15.89 8.43 -5.90
CA PRO A 75 16.62 9.32 -4.98
C PRO A 75 15.75 10.43 -4.38
N LEU A 76 16.12 10.90 -3.19
CA LEU A 76 15.38 11.97 -2.52
C LEU A 76 15.62 13.31 -3.23
N PRO A 77 14.56 14.04 -3.63
CA PRO A 77 14.72 15.40 -4.12
C PRO A 77 15.24 16.31 -3.01
N THR A 78 16.09 17.27 -3.36
CA THR A 78 16.53 18.31 -2.43
C THR A 78 15.32 19.02 -1.83
N TYR A 79 15.37 19.24 -0.52
CA TYR A 79 14.32 19.96 0.17
C TYR A 79 14.31 21.44 -0.20
N ASN A 80 13.14 21.95 -0.58
CA ASN A 80 12.93 23.36 -0.88
C ASN A 80 12.29 24.06 0.33
N TYR A 81 13.09 24.84 1.05
CA TYR A 81 12.65 25.58 2.25
C TYR A 81 11.60 26.65 1.98
N THR A 82 11.47 27.12 0.74
CA THR A 82 10.46 28.12 0.37
C THR A 82 9.10 27.48 0.13
N THR A 83 9.06 26.33 -0.56
CA THR A 83 7.79 25.67 -0.92
C THR A 83 7.40 24.55 0.03
N GLY A 84 8.31 24.09 0.89
CA GLY A 84 8.12 22.93 1.76
C GLY A 84 8.10 21.58 1.02
N VAL A 85 8.61 21.54 -0.22
CA VAL A 85 8.54 20.35 -1.10
C VAL A 85 9.91 19.68 -1.17
N GLY A 86 9.90 18.36 -1.27
CA GLY A 86 11.10 17.52 -1.39
C GLY A 86 11.49 16.91 -0.03
N GLY A 87 12.71 16.38 0.07
CA GLY A 87 13.21 15.77 1.30
C GLY A 87 12.52 14.45 1.69
N PRO A 88 12.91 13.89 2.85
CA PRO A 88 12.35 12.64 3.36
C PRO A 88 10.87 12.78 3.74
N ALA A 89 10.16 11.67 3.78
CA ALA A 89 8.78 11.59 4.21
C ALA A 89 8.57 12.22 5.59
N PRO A 90 7.44 12.94 5.82
CA PRO A 90 7.22 13.78 7.00
C PRO A 90 6.77 12.96 8.23
N GLU A 91 7.66 12.12 8.76
CA GLU A 91 7.36 11.27 9.93
C GLU A 91 6.89 12.06 11.15
N TYR A 92 7.30 13.32 11.30
CA TYR A 92 6.85 14.19 12.39
C TYR A 92 5.31 14.33 12.49
N LEU A 93 4.58 14.09 11.41
CA LEU A 93 3.11 14.04 11.42
C LEU A 93 2.58 12.86 12.26
N ILE A 94 3.31 11.74 12.29
CA ILE A 94 3.03 10.58 13.15
C ILE A 94 3.41 10.92 14.61
N GLU A 95 4.54 11.61 14.85
CA GLU A 95 4.88 12.13 16.19
C GLU A 95 3.80 13.02 16.79
N GLN A 96 3.18 13.86 15.98
CA GLN A 96 2.10 14.74 16.40
C GLN A 96 0.83 14.00 16.84
N SER A 97 0.66 12.72 16.49
CA SER A 97 -0.42 11.89 17.05
C SER A 97 -0.24 11.60 18.55
N GLN A 98 0.96 11.81 19.10
CA GLN A 98 1.30 11.50 20.51
C GLN A 98 1.06 10.04 20.88
N THR A 99 1.19 9.14 19.91
CA THR A 99 1.10 7.69 20.10
C THR A 99 2.36 6.99 19.62
N ASP A 100 2.54 5.75 20.05
CA ASP A 100 3.57 4.84 19.55
C ASP A 100 3.22 4.16 18.22
N ALA A 101 2.26 4.70 17.46
CA ALA A 101 1.86 4.16 16.15
C ALA A 101 3.07 3.87 15.24
N ALA A 102 3.02 2.75 14.53
CA ALA A 102 4.12 2.36 13.65
C ALA A 102 4.21 3.29 12.42
N VAL A 103 5.42 3.41 11.87
CA VAL A 103 5.65 4.04 10.57
C VAL A 103 5.55 2.98 9.49
N PHE A 104 4.68 3.20 8.51
CA PHE A 104 4.73 2.47 7.25
C PHE A 104 5.27 3.38 6.15
N LEU A 105 6.58 3.30 5.90
CA LEU A 105 7.23 4.12 4.88
C LEU A 105 7.11 3.43 3.52
N THR A 106 6.39 4.05 2.60
CA THR A 106 6.37 3.62 1.20
C THR A 106 7.38 4.43 0.39
N VAL A 107 8.30 3.73 -0.30
CA VAL A 107 9.36 4.35 -1.11
C VAL A 107 9.17 4.01 -2.58
N TYR A 108 9.09 5.05 -3.41
CA TYR A 108 8.90 4.94 -4.86
C TYR A 108 10.20 5.28 -5.61
N PRO A 109 10.89 4.30 -6.22
CA PRO A 109 11.97 4.61 -7.15
C PRO A 109 11.48 5.49 -8.30
N THR A 110 12.25 6.52 -8.63
CA THR A 110 12.00 7.34 -9.83
C THR A 110 12.34 6.58 -11.12
N GLY A 111 13.20 5.56 -10.99
CA GLY A 111 13.54 4.51 -11.95
C GLY A 111 14.51 3.56 -11.26
N PHE A 112 14.62 2.31 -11.69
CA PHE A 112 15.52 1.38 -10.99
C PHE A 112 17.00 1.74 -11.16
N ASP A 113 17.38 2.21 -12.36
CA ASP A 113 18.77 2.58 -12.68
C ASP A 113 19.19 3.94 -12.08
N THR A 114 18.23 4.73 -11.55
CA THR A 114 18.53 6.04 -10.95
C THR A 114 18.93 5.93 -9.47
N VAL A 115 18.71 4.78 -8.84
CA VAL A 115 18.94 4.58 -7.40
C VAL A 115 20.35 4.05 -7.14
N THR A 116 21.17 4.86 -6.47
CA THR A 116 22.54 4.51 -6.10
C THR A 116 22.59 3.80 -4.74
N ASP A 117 23.73 3.17 -4.42
CA ASP A 117 23.94 2.60 -3.08
C ASP A 117 23.94 3.68 -1.99
N ASP A 118 24.36 4.91 -2.31
CA ASP A 118 24.36 6.01 -1.34
C ASP A 118 22.93 6.47 -1.01
N ASP A 119 22.03 6.47 -1.99
CA ASP A 119 20.60 6.71 -1.74
C ASP A 119 20.02 5.64 -0.80
N LEU A 120 20.38 4.36 -1.00
CA LEU A 120 19.95 3.25 -0.16
C LEU A 120 20.53 3.32 1.24
N LYS A 121 21.79 3.76 1.39
CA LYS A 121 22.41 4.00 2.71
C LYS A 121 21.70 5.12 3.46
N LEU A 122 21.37 6.23 2.78
CA LEU A 122 20.61 7.33 3.37
C LEU A 122 19.21 6.88 3.82
N LEU A 123 18.54 6.05 3.02
CA LEU A 123 17.29 5.41 3.42
C LEU A 123 17.48 4.51 4.66
N GLY A 124 18.54 3.72 4.71
CA GLY A 124 18.90 2.90 5.87
C GLY A 124 19.08 3.73 7.15
N VAL A 125 19.81 4.86 7.06
CA VAL A 125 20.00 5.79 8.18
C VAL A 125 18.68 6.44 8.62
N GLN A 126 17.83 6.83 7.68
CA GLN A 126 16.50 7.38 7.98
C GLN A 126 15.65 6.38 8.78
N LEU A 127 15.59 5.13 8.32
CA LEU A 127 14.84 4.05 8.97
C LEU A 127 15.41 3.70 10.35
N GLN A 128 16.74 3.70 10.48
CA GLN A 128 17.41 3.54 11.76
C GLN A 128 16.99 4.66 12.73
N GLY A 129 16.96 5.91 12.28
CA GLY A 129 16.50 7.04 13.09
C GLY A 129 15.09 6.85 13.65
N TYR A 130 14.15 6.34 12.84
CA TYR A 130 12.79 6.03 13.31
C TYR A 130 12.76 4.96 14.41
N THR A 131 13.63 3.96 14.32
CA THR A 131 13.66 2.87 15.32
C THR A 131 14.47 3.23 16.56
N ASP A 132 15.65 3.83 16.42
CA ASP A 132 16.61 4.05 17.51
C ASP A 132 16.36 5.38 18.24
N VAL A 133 15.98 6.44 17.52
CA VAL A 133 15.76 7.78 18.10
C VAL A 133 14.30 7.97 18.49
N LEU A 134 13.37 7.60 17.60
CA LEU A 134 11.94 7.81 17.82
C LEU A 134 11.24 6.61 18.47
N ASN A 135 11.97 5.51 18.71
CA ASN A 135 11.44 4.28 19.30
C ASN A 135 10.15 3.81 18.63
N ARG A 136 10.11 3.79 17.29
CA ARG A 136 8.96 3.33 16.52
C ARG A 136 9.14 1.93 15.96
N THR A 137 8.02 1.23 15.84
CA THR A 137 7.91 0.08 14.93
C THR A 137 7.92 0.61 13.49
N VAL A 138 8.68 -0.02 12.59
CA VAL A 138 8.86 0.47 11.22
C VAL A 138 8.67 -0.65 10.20
N PHE A 139 7.84 -0.37 9.20
CA PHE A 139 7.63 -1.16 7.99
C PHE A 139 8.12 -0.33 6.79
N LEU A 140 8.93 -0.93 5.92
CA LEU A 140 9.39 -0.34 4.66
C LEU A 140 8.73 -1.06 3.50
N ARG A 141 7.84 -0.39 2.76
CA ARG A 141 7.30 -0.87 1.49
C ARG A 141 8.06 -0.23 0.34
N PHE A 142 8.97 -0.98 -0.27
CA PHE A 142 9.86 -0.46 -1.31
C PHE A 142 9.38 -0.88 -2.70
N ALA A 143 9.33 0.06 -3.64
CA ALA A 143 8.93 -0.17 -5.04
C ALA A 143 7.63 -1.01 -5.17
N PRO A 144 6.54 -0.60 -4.52
CA PRO A 144 5.29 -1.37 -4.52
C PRO A 144 4.64 -1.42 -5.90
N GLU A 145 3.73 -2.38 -6.10
CA GLU A 145 2.92 -2.46 -7.32
C GLU A 145 3.76 -2.41 -8.61
N MET A 146 4.93 -3.05 -8.54
CA MET A 146 5.95 -3.15 -9.58
C MET A 146 5.45 -3.83 -10.87
N GLN A 147 4.30 -4.51 -10.81
CA GLN A 147 3.64 -5.08 -11.97
C GLN A 147 2.65 -4.12 -12.66
N GLY A 148 2.50 -2.88 -12.19
CA GLY A 148 1.54 -1.91 -12.72
C GLY A 148 2.16 -0.86 -13.63
N LEU A 149 1.43 -0.44 -14.67
CA LEU A 149 1.89 0.57 -15.64
C LEU A 149 1.84 2.04 -15.15
N TRP A 150 1.34 2.26 -13.93
CA TRP A 150 1.23 3.59 -13.33
C TRP A 150 2.50 4.03 -12.61
N ASN A 151 3.43 3.12 -12.39
CA ASN A 151 4.76 3.41 -11.88
C ASN A 151 5.77 3.45 -13.04
N PRO A 152 6.75 4.37 -13.03
CA PRO A 152 7.79 4.44 -14.08
C PRO A 152 8.68 3.19 -14.14
N TYR A 153 8.64 2.37 -13.09
CA TYR A 153 9.38 1.13 -12.95
C TYR A 153 8.52 -0.13 -13.16
N GLY A 154 7.26 0.04 -13.62
CA GLY A 154 6.35 -1.06 -13.90
C GLY A 154 6.88 -2.03 -14.95
N PHE A 155 6.50 -3.31 -14.84
CA PHE A 155 6.80 -4.35 -15.83
C PHE A 155 8.29 -4.62 -16.08
N GLN A 156 9.13 -4.39 -15.08
CA GLN A 156 10.59 -4.57 -15.16
C GLN A 156 11.12 -5.51 -14.06
N PRO A 157 10.69 -6.78 -13.99
CA PRO A 157 11.09 -7.73 -12.95
C PRO A 157 12.60 -7.94 -12.86
N THR A 158 13.31 -7.92 -13.99
CA THR A 158 14.77 -8.13 -14.00
C THR A 158 15.48 -7.05 -13.18
N ARG A 159 15.18 -5.78 -13.47
CA ARG A 159 15.77 -4.62 -12.77
C ARG A 159 15.21 -4.48 -11.34
N PHE A 160 13.93 -4.79 -11.13
CA PHE A 160 13.31 -4.80 -9.81
C PHE A 160 14.08 -5.72 -8.86
N LEU A 161 14.31 -6.98 -9.25
CA LEU A 161 14.99 -7.98 -8.42
C LEU A 161 16.45 -7.59 -8.13
N GLN A 162 17.15 -6.98 -9.09
CA GLN A 162 18.51 -6.48 -8.89
C GLN A 162 18.55 -5.36 -7.85
N LEU A 163 17.66 -4.36 -7.95
CA LEU A 163 17.60 -3.27 -6.99
C LEU A 163 17.11 -3.76 -5.61
N TRP A 164 16.13 -4.66 -5.57
CA TRP A 164 15.60 -5.23 -4.33
C TRP A 164 16.70 -5.87 -3.49
N ARG A 165 17.52 -6.74 -4.10
CA ARG A 165 18.64 -7.42 -3.44
C ARG A 165 19.65 -6.44 -2.83
N ARG A 166 19.99 -5.37 -3.57
CA ARG A 166 20.86 -4.29 -3.10
C ARG A 166 20.21 -3.54 -1.93
N MET A 167 18.96 -3.12 -2.09
CA MET A 167 18.18 -2.41 -1.06
C MET A 167 18.07 -3.22 0.22
N TYR A 168 17.67 -4.48 0.13
CA TYR A 168 17.49 -5.36 1.29
C TYR A 168 18.80 -5.47 2.08
N THR A 169 19.91 -5.76 1.40
CA THR A 169 21.23 -5.90 2.02
C THR A 169 21.67 -4.62 2.72
N ILE A 170 21.59 -3.48 2.05
CA ILE A 170 22.05 -2.19 2.58
C ILE A 170 21.16 -1.72 3.74
N VAL A 171 19.84 -1.81 3.59
CA VAL A 171 18.89 -1.39 4.62
C VAL A 171 18.97 -2.29 5.84
N LYS A 172 19.06 -3.62 5.68
CA LYS A 172 19.18 -4.54 6.83
C LYS A 172 20.49 -4.37 7.59
N ALA A 173 21.58 -4.00 6.92
CA ALA A 173 22.84 -3.69 7.59
C ALA A 173 22.73 -2.43 8.47
N ALA A 174 21.99 -1.41 8.03
CA ALA A 174 21.82 -0.15 8.76
C ALA A 174 20.68 -0.19 9.81
N SER A 175 19.56 -0.81 9.48
CA SER A 175 18.32 -0.83 10.28
C SER A 175 17.72 -2.24 10.34
N PRO A 176 18.35 -3.19 11.07
CA PRO A 176 17.90 -4.58 11.12
C PRO A 176 16.51 -4.77 11.73
N ARG A 177 16.03 -3.79 12.52
CA ARG A 177 14.69 -3.77 13.14
C ARG A 177 13.57 -3.27 12.22
N THR A 178 13.90 -2.80 11.02
CA THR A 178 12.90 -2.46 10.00
C THR A 178 12.39 -3.73 9.32
N ALA A 179 11.07 -3.88 9.30
CA ALA A 179 10.41 -4.93 8.52
C ALA A 179 10.27 -4.49 7.05
N ILE A 180 10.90 -5.19 6.13
CA ILE A 180 10.85 -4.91 4.69
C ILE A 180 9.68 -5.68 4.08
N VAL A 181 8.81 -4.95 3.38
CA VAL A 181 7.53 -5.39 2.86
C VAL A 181 7.56 -5.47 1.33
N TRP A 182 7.39 -6.67 0.78
CA TRP A 182 7.16 -6.88 -0.64
C TRP A 182 5.66 -6.83 -0.91
N ALA A 183 5.19 -5.82 -1.64
CA ALA A 183 3.77 -5.53 -1.81
C ALA A 183 3.38 -5.32 -3.29
N PRO A 184 3.02 -6.40 -4.02
CA PRO A 184 2.36 -6.30 -5.31
C PRO A 184 0.96 -5.67 -5.22
N ASN A 185 0.45 -5.23 -6.36
CA ASN A 185 -0.99 -4.98 -6.58
C ASN A 185 -1.81 -6.29 -6.69
N THR A 186 -3.11 -6.21 -6.49
CA THR A 186 -4.06 -7.30 -6.77
C THR A 186 -4.04 -7.72 -8.24
N PRO A 187 -4.18 -9.01 -8.58
CA PRO A 187 -4.02 -9.52 -9.95
C PRO A 187 -5.23 -9.22 -10.85
N GLN A 188 -6.25 -8.54 -10.32
CA GLN A 188 -7.43 -8.14 -11.09
C GLN A 188 -7.01 -7.27 -12.26
N SER A 189 -7.40 -7.68 -13.47
CA SER A 189 -7.04 -7.00 -14.72
C SER A 189 -5.57 -7.08 -15.11
N TYR A 190 -4.74 -7.90 -14.46
CA TYR A 190 -3.41 -8.22 -14.98
C TYR A 190 -3.55 -8.74 -16.44
N PRO A 191 -2.73 -8.26 -17.40
CA PRO A 191 -1.49 -7.49 -17.25
C PRO A 191 -1.68 -5.96 -17.35
N TYR A 192 -2.82 -5.42 -16.94
CA TYR A 192 -3.15 -3.99 -16.86
C TYR A 192 -2.93 -3.20 -18.15
N SER A 193 -3.29 -3.81 -19.29
CA SER A 193 -3.06 -3.27 -20.64
C SER A 193 -1.58 -3.22 -21.08
N GLN A 194 -0.66 -3.89 -20.38
CA GLN A 194 0.70 -4.07 -20.87
C GLN A 194 0.71 -4.90 -22.15
N SER A 195 1.44 -4.40 -23.16
CA SER A 195 1.71 -5.14 -24.38
C SER A 195 2.97 -5.98 -24.23
N SER A 196 2.91 -7.27 -24.57
CA SER A 196 4.09 -8.15 -24.57
C SER A 196 5.19 -7.67 -25.51
N THR A 197 4.82 -7.02 -26.62
CA THR A 197 5.77 -6.45 -27.60
C THR A 197 6.52 -5.23 -27.09
N ALA A 198 6.07 -4.63 -25.97
CA ALA A 198 6.74 -3.49 -25.35
C ALA A 198 7.70 -3.90 -24.22
N LEU A 199 7.81 -5.21 -23.92
CA LEU A 199 8.73 -5.75 -22.92
C LEU A 199 10.12 -5.98 -23.52
N SER A 200 11.14 -5.92 -22.66
CA SER A 200 12.46 -6.44 -23.01
C SER A 200 12.38 -7.97 -23.18
N PRO A 201 13.25 -8.60 -23.99
CA PRO A 201 13.31 -10.06 -24.07
C PRO A 201 13.52 -10.73 -22.70
N GLU A 202 14.31 -10.12 -21.83
CA GLU A 202 14.62 -10.63 -20.50
C GLU A 202 13.39 -10.56 -19.57
N ASP A 203 12.66 -9.45 -19.59
CA ASP A 203 11.45 -9.30 -18.78
C ASP A 203 10.30 -10.17 -19.32
N LEU A 204 10.17 -10.30 -20.65
CA LEU A 204 9.20 -11.21 -21.26
C LEU A 204 9.47 -12.64 -20.80
N ALA A 205 10.72 -13.11 -20.82
CA ALA A 205 11.06 -14.47 -20.39
C ALA A 205 10.75 -14.76 -18.91
N LEU A 206 10.71 -13.73 -18.06
CA LEU A 206 10.30 -13.87 -16.66
C LEU A 206 8.78 -13.81 -16.46
N LEU A 207 8.09 -12.99 -17.27
CA LEU A 207 6.65 -12.71 -17.12
C LEU A 207 5.76 -13.69 -17.89
N ASP A 208 6.26 -14.29 -18.96
CA ASP A 208 5.62 -15.36 -19.73
C ASP A 208 5.83 -16.70 -19.01
N THR A 209 5.02 -16.91 -17.97
CA THR A 209 5.11 -18.03 -17.03
C THR A 209 4.44 -19.30 -17.53
N ASP A 210 3.55 -19.20 -18.51
CA ASP A 210 2.99 -20.36 -19.23
C ASP A 210 3.73 -20.69 -20.55
N HIS A 211 4.69 -19.84 -20.94
CA HIS A 211 5.60 -20.02 -22.07
C HIS A 211 4.92 -20.03 -23.44
N ASP A 212 3.86 -19.22 -23.61
CA ASP A 212 3.12 -19.07 -24.87
C ASP A 212 3.65 -17.94 -25.78
N GLY A 213 4.68 -17.22 -25.32
CA GLY A 213 5.31 -16.09 -26.00
C GLY A 213 4.64 -14.74 -25.73
N LYS A 214 3.68 -14.68 -24.80
CA LYS A 214 2.94 -13.47 -24.43
C LYS A 214 2.87 -13.33 -22.90
N VAL A 215 2.36 -12.18 -22.48
CA VAL A 215 2.03 -11.92 -21.08
C VAL A 215 0.55 -11.60 -21.06
N THR A 216 -0.24 -12.46 -20.43
CA THR A 216 -1.70 -12.37 -20.39
C THR A 216 -2.21 -12.55 -18.95
N ASN A 217 -3.52 -12.68 -18.78
CA ASN A 217 -4.13 -12.92 -17.47
C ASN A 217 -3.98 -14.38 -16.99
N THR A 218 -3.42 -15.28 -17.82
CA THR A 218 -3.06 -16.65 -17.41
C THR A 218 -1.71 -16.71 -16.72
N ASP A 219 -0.87 -15.68 -16.85
CA ASP A 219 0.46 -15.64 -16.22
C ASP A 219 0.43 -15.32 -14.74
N ASP A 220 1.41 -15.85 -14.00
CA ASP A 220 1.61 -15.55 -12.58
C ASP A 220 2.03 -14.09 -12.42
N PRO A 221 1.17 -13.23 -11.84
CA PRO A 221 1.42 -11.81 -11.74
C PRO A 221 2.38 -11.45 -10.60
N PHE A 222 2.81 -12.44 -9.81
CA PHE A 222 3.50 -12.27 -8.54
C PHE A 222 4.91 -12.83 -8.56
N SER A 223 5.06 -14.13 -8.84
CA SER A 223 6.33 -14.85 -8.71
C SER A 223 7.49 -14.24 -9.51
N PRO A 224 7.30 -13.65 -10.71
CA PRO A 224 8.38 -12.98 -11.43
C PRO A 224 9.04 -11.82 -10.67
N TYR A 225 8.35 -11.26 -9.67
CA TYR A 225 8.85 -10.17 -8.83
C TYR A 225 9.21 -10.62 -7.42
N TYR A 226 9.10 -11.91 -7.07
CA TYR A 226 9.38 -12.35 -5.71
C TYR A 226 10.89 -12.58 -5.50
N PRO A 227 11.56 -11.85 -4.59
CA PRO A 227 13.01 -11.89 -4.46
C PRO A 227 13.55 -13.10 -3.68
N GLY A 228 12.67 -13.80 -2.93
CA GLY A 228 13.00 -14.93 -2.07
C GLY A 228 12.58 -14.72 -0.62
N ASP A 229 12.35 -15.81 0.11
CA ASP A 229 11.88 -15.78 1.50
C ASP A 229 12.92 -15.18 2.45
N ASP A 230 14.21 -15.23 2.13
CA ASP A 230 15.30 -14.65 2.91
C ASP A 230 15.46 -13.13 2.72
N GLN A 231 14.74 -12.55 1.74
CA GLN A 231 14.85 -11.13 1.37
C GLN A 231 13.55 -10.35 1.55
N VAL A 232 12.61 -10.89 2.33
CA VAL A 232 11.32 -10.29 2.63
C VAL A 232 10.96 -10.59 4.08
N ASP A 233 10.50 -9.60 4.85
CA ASP A 233 9.99 -9.86 6.20
C ASP A 233 8.46 -10.00 6.19
N TRP A 234 7.77 -9.22 5.35
CA TRP A 234 6.32 -9.18 5.23
C TRP A 234 5.86 -9.21 3.78
N ILE A 235 4.73 -9.84 3.55
CA ILE A 235 4.08 -9.89 2.23
C ILE A 235 2.89 -8.93 2.25
N GLY A 236 2.84 -8.00 1.31
CA GLY A 236 1.75 -7.06 1.12
C GLY A 236 0.91 -7.39 -0.11
N LEU A 237 -0.32 -6.90 -0.14
CA LEU A 237 -1.15 -6.84 -1.34
C LEU A 237 -1.93 -5.53 -1.34
N SER A 238 -1.88 -4.76 -2.43
CA SER A 238 -2.82 -3.65 -2.62
C SER A 238 -4.16 -4.21 -3.13
N THR A 239 -5.26 -3.87 -2.46
CA THR A 239 -6.59 -4.41 -2.76
C THR A 239 -7.61 -3.28 -2.84
N TYR A 240 -8.12 -3.02 -4.04
CA TYR A 240 -9.10 -1.96 -4.27
C TYR A 240 -10.33 -2.49 -4.98
N TYR A 241 -11.50 -2.05 -4.52
CA TYR A 241 -12.72 -2.22 -5.29
C TYR A 241 -13.14 -0.90 -5.94
N LYS A 242 -13.08 -0.85 -7.27
CA LYS A 242 -13.28 0.38 -8.06
C LYS A 242 -14.62 0.43 -8.81
N GLY A 243 -15.58 -0.42 -8.40
CA GLY A 243 -16.86 -0.60 -9.07
C GLY A 243 -16.97 -1.90 -9.85
N ALA A 244 -18.20 -2.29 -10.18
CA ALA A 244 -18.49 -3.54 -10.88
C ALA A 244 -18.03 -3.47 -12.34
N ASN A 245 -17.37 -4.52 -12.84
CA ASN A 245 -16.92 -4.62 -14.23
C ASN A 245 -16.18 -3.37 -14.74
N PHE A 246 -15.39 -2.73 -13.88
CA PHE A 246 -14.63 -1.51 -14.18
C PHE A 246 -15.49 -0.30 -14.58
N GLN A 247 -16.76 -0.28 -14.15
CA GLN A 247 -17.65 0.85 -14.35
C GLN A 247 -17.55 1.83 -13.17
N ASN A 248 -17.50 3.13 -13.49
CA ASN A 248 -17.51 4.20 -12.49
C ASN A 248 -18.93 4.42 -11.94
N VAL A 249 -19.43 3.46 -11.15
CA VAL A 249 -20.77 3.46 -10.53
C VAL A 249 -20.69 2.98 -9.10
N ASN A 250 -21.58 3.49 -8.24
CA ASN A 250 -21.60 3.15 -6.82
C ASN A 250 -22.39 1.87 -6.59
N VAL A 251 -21.72 0.73 -6.68
CA VAL A 251 -22.28 -0.58 -6.35
C VAL A 251 -21.34 -1.23 -5.35
N ALA A 252 -21.82 -1.58 -4.15
CA ALA A 252 -21.01 -2.28 -3.16
C ALA A 252 -20.39 -3.55 -3.75
N GLN A 253 -19.18 -3.89 -3.30
CA GLN A 253 -18.52 -5.12 -3.74
C GLN A 253 -19.32 -6.36 -3.30
N PRO A 254 -19.22 -7.49 -4.02
CA PRO A 254 -19.82 -8.74 -3.59
C PRO A 254 -19.33 -9.18 -2.20
N ALA A 255 -20.18 -9.83 -1.42
CA ALA A 255 -19.78 -10.38 -0.12
C ALA A 255 -18.62 -11.39 -0.27
N GLY A 256 -17.63 -11.31 0.61
CA GLY A 256 -16.43 -12.15 0.55
C GLY A 256 -15.41 -11.69 -0.49
N TYR A 257 -15.56 -10.48 -1.06
CA TYR A 257 -14.65 -9.96 -2.07
C TYR A 257 -13.21 -9.96 -1.57
N CYS A 258 -12.92 -9.37 -0.40
CA CYS A 258 -11.55 -9.30 0.11
C CYS A 258 -10.91 -10.68 0.35
N ALA A 259 -11.70 -11.64 0.84
CA ALA A 259 -11.27 -13.04 0.98
C ALA A 259 -10.96 -13.66 -0.39
N SER A 260 -11.83 -13.43 -1.38
CA SER A 260 -11.70 -13.97 -2.73
C SER A 260 -10.46 -13.47 -3.47
N VAL A 261 -10.04 -12.22 -3.19
CA VAL A 261 -8.80 -11.65 -3.75
C VAL A 261 -7.57 -12.35 -3.16
N MET A 262 -7.54 -12.58 -1.85
CA MET A 262 -6.38 -13.17 -1.19
C MET A 262 -6.20 -14.67 -1.51
N ASN A 263 -7.28 -15.42 -1.65
CA ASN A 263 -7.23 -16.86 -1.92
C ASN A 263 -7.35 -17.24 -3.40
N GLY A 264 -7.38 -16.27 -4.32
CA GLY A 264 -7.46 -16.53 -5.76
C GLY A 264 -8.78 -17.17 -6.20
N THR A 265 -9.89 -16.88 -5.52
CA THR A 265 -11.25 -17.33 -5.93
C THR A 265 -12.09 -16.21 -6.54
N SER A 266 -11.52 -15.00 -6.67
CA SER A 266 -12.13 -13.90 -7.41
C SER A 266 -12.37 -14.31 -8.89
N PRO A 267 -13.45 -13.86 -9.54
CA PRO A 267 -13.70 -14.14 -10.97
C PRO A 267 -12.60 -13.66 -11.93
N THR A 268 -11.70 -12.80 -11.45
CA THR A 268 -10.68 -12.13 -12.26
C THR A 268 -9.26 -12.69 -12.06
N SER A 269 -9.07 -13.64 -11.14
CA SER A 269 -7.77 -14.28 -10.92
C SER A 269 -7.90 -15.59 -10.15
N THR A 270 -7.10 -16.58 -10.52
CA THR A 270 -7.00 -17.90 -9.88
C THR A 270 -5.78 -18.05 -8.97
N TYR A 271 -4.99 -16.99 -8.79
CA TYR A 271 -3.74 -17.05 -8.04
C TYR A 271 -3.96 -16.86 -6.54
N ASN A 272 -3.76 -17.93 -5.77
CA ASN A 272 -3.89 -17.92 -4.31
C ASN A 272 -2.65 -17.29 -3.65
N TRP A 273 -2.59 -15.96 -3.68
CA TRP A 273 -1.52 -15.16 -3.10
C TRP A 273 -1.22 -15.53 -1.64
N TYR A 274 -2.25 -15.81 -0.85
CA TYR A 274 -2.10 -16.16 0.55
C TYR A 274 -1.31 -17.47 0.74
N ASP A 275 -1.68 -18.54 0.04
CA ASP A 275 -0.95 -19.80 0.14
C ASP A 275 0.44 -19.73 -0.49
N MET A 276 0.60 -18.96 -1.58
CA MET A 276 1.88 -18.79 -2.26
C MET A 276 2.93 -18.11 -1.38
N PHE A 277 2.54 -17.10 -0.59
CA PHE A 277 3.50 -16.22 0.08
C PHE A 277 3.31 -16.06 1.60
N CYS A 278 2.08 -16.14 2.10
CA CYS A 278 1.78 -15.87 3.51
C CYS A 278 1.96 -17.06 4.44
N ASN A 279 1.59 -18.26 3.98
CA ASN A 279 1.61 -19.48 4.77
C ASN A 279 3.03 -20.08 4.89
N LYS A 280 3.97 -19.26 5.38
CA LYS A 280 5.38 -19.60 5.52
C LYS A 280 5.92 -19.23 6.91
N PRO A 281 6.88 -19.99 7.47
CA PRO A 281 7.54 -19.63 8.72
C PRO A 281 8.17 -18.24 8.65
N GLY A 282 7.98 -17.43 9.69
CA GLY A 282 8.56 -16.10 9.78
C GLY A 282 7.96 -15.07 8.81
N LYS A 283 6.83 -15.37 8.15
CA LYS A 283 6.13 -14.43 7.26
C LYS A 283 4.78 -14.05 7.81
N ALA A 284 4.52 -12.75 7.84
CA ALA A 284 3.20 -12.20 8.09
C ALA A 284 2.77 -11.39 6.88
N CYS A 285 1.46 -11.24 6.74
CA CYS A 285 0.85 -10.63 5.58
C CYS A 285 0.06 -9.39 5.94
N MET A 286 -0.07 -8.51 4.95
CA MET A 286 -0.83 -7.29 5.07
C MET A 286 -1.61 -6.98 3.80
N ILE A 287 -2.78 -6.37 4.00
CA ILE A 287 -3.39 -5.56 2.95
C ILE A 287 -2.65 -4.22 3.02
N ALA A 288 -1.69 -4.03 2.11
CA ALA A 288 -0.71 -2.94 2.15
C ALA A 288 -1.28 -1.59 1.69
N GLU A 289 -2.39 -1.64 0.97
CA GLU A 289 -3.17 -0.48 0.57
C GLU A 289 -4.56 -0.94 0.20
N SER A 290 -5.61 -0.20 0.56
CA SER A 290 -6.95 -0.62 0.18
C SER A 290 -8.03 0.43 0.33
N GLY A 291 -9.12 0.21 -0.39
CA GLY A 291 -10.35 0.99 -0.27
C GLY A 291 -11.38 0.59 -1.31
N ALA A 292 -12.63 1.00 -1.06
CA ALA A 292 -13.68 0.99 -2.07
C ALA A 292 -13.88 2.41 -2.60
N ALA A 293 -13.92 2.57 -3.92
CA ALA A 293 -14.10 3.87 -4.55
C ALA A 293 -15.58 4.28 -4.49
N PHE A 294 -15.88 5.37 -3.78
CA PHE A 294 -17.14 6.07 -3.97
C PHE A 294 -17.01 7.09 -5.11
N HIS A 295 -17.67 6.84 -6.22
CA HIS A 295 -17.67 7.67 -7.42
C HIS A 295 -18.59 8.88 -7.22
N VAL A 296 -18.01 10.04 -6.92
CA VAL A 296 -18.74 11.25 -6.52
C VAL A 296 -19.73 11.69 -7.60
N GLN A 297 -19.32 11.63 -8.87
CA GLN A 297 -20.17 12.01 -10.00
C GLN A 297 -21.27 11.00 -10.32
N ALA A 298 -21.15 9.76 -9.85
CA ALA A 298 -22.10 8.68 -10.16
C ALA A 298 -23.14 8.45 -9.06
N LEU A 299 -23.23 9.32 -8.05
CA LEU A 299 -24.21 9.21 -6.94
C LEU A 299 -25.64 8.98 -7.44
N ASN A 300 -26.05 9.72 -8.48
CA ASN A 300 -27.40 9.68 -9.04
C ASN A 300 -27.51 8.82 -10.31
N ALA A 301 -26.46 8.09 -10.70
CA ALA A 301 -26.54 7.19 -11.84
C ALA A 301 -27.56 6.07 -11.56
N GLU A 302 -28.33 5.68 -12.59
CA GLU A 302 -29.36 4.64 -12.49
C GLU A 302 -28.75 3.31 -12.01
N ALA A 303 -27.58 2.95 -12.54
CA ALA A 303 -26.86 1.73 -12.21
C ALA A 303 -26.22 1.75 -10.80
N SER A 304 -26.11 2.91 -10.13
CA SER A 304 -25.57 3.00 -8.77
C SER A 304 -26.60 2.50 -7.77
N THR A 305 -26.33 1.42 -7.04
CA THR A 305 -27.23 0.88 -6.02
C THR A 305 -26.91 1.40 -4.62
N ALA A 306 -25.66 1.74 -4.32
CA ALA A 306 -25.28 2.46 -3.10
C ALA A 306 -25.60 3.94 -3.28
N LYS A 307 -26.53 4.47 -2.47
CA LYS A 307 -27.05 5.85 -2.60
C LYS A 307 -26.41 6.82 -1.61
N SER A 308 -25.39 6.38 -0.89
CA SER A 308 -24.57 7.22 -0.02
C SER A 308 -23.16 6.63 0.11
N ILE A 309 -22.21 7.46 0.52
CA ILE A 309 -20.84 7.01 0.81
C ILE A 309 -20.83 6.01 1.96
N VAL A 310 -21.67 6.21 2.99
CA VAL A 310 -21.78 5.28 4.12
C VAL A 310 -22.25 3.90 3.68
N ASP A 311 -23.17 3.77 2.72
CA ASP A 311 -23.63 2.45 2.24
C ASP A 311 -22.50 1.67 1.57
N LEU A 312 -21.73 2.33 0.70
CA LEU A 312 -20.64 1.72 -0.05
C LEU A 312 -19.45 1.40 0.87
N GLN A 313 -19.05 2.36 1.70
CA GLN A 313 -17.96 2.14 2.65
C GLN A 313 -18.35 1.10 3.70
N LYS A 314 -19.62 1.02 4.13
CA LYS A 314 -20.07 0.02 5.10
C LYS A 314 -19.91 -1.40 4.59
N ALA A 315 -20.30 -1.63 3.35
CA ALA A 315 -20.02 -2.91 2.71
C ALA A 315 -18.52 -3.20 2.70
N TRP A 316 -17.68 -2.21 2.38
CA TRP A 316 -16.22 -2.36 2.37
C TRP A 316 -15.63 -2.72 3.74
N TRP A 317 -15.85 -1.91 4.79
CA TRP A 317 -15.19 -2.17 6.07
C TRP A 317 -15.70 -3.45 6.72
N THR A 318 -16.98 -3.81 6.56
CA THR A 318 -17.52 -5.06 7.11
C THR A 318 -16.99 -6.31 6.40
N ASP A 319 -16.55 -6.21 5.14
CA ASP A 319 -15.94 -7.31 4.39
C ASP A 319 -14.43 -7.42 4.62
N CYS A 320 -13.73 -6.27 4.68
CA CYS A 320 -12.26 -6.20 4.60
C CYS A 320 -11.56 -5.81 5.90
N ILE A 321 -12.14 -4.90 6.70
CA ILE A 321 -11.50 -4.34 7.89
C ILE A 321 -12.00 -5.05 9.13
N THR A 322 -13.28 -4.90 9.45
CA THR A 322 -13.90 -5.35 10.70
C THR A 322 -14.46 -6.77 10.62
N SER A 323 -14.07 -7.55 9.61
CA SER A 323 -14.57 -8.91 9.38
C SER A 323 -13.84 -9.95 10.24
N PRO A 324 -14.49 -10.56 11.25
CA PRO A 324 -13.86 -11.62 12.04
C PRO A 324 -13.60 -12.88 11.19
N ALA A 325 -14.49 -13.15 10.24
CA ALA A 325 -14.37 -14.29 9.33
C ALA A 325 -13.13 -14.18 8.43
N LEU A 326 -12.78 -12.96 8.00
CA LEU A 326 -11.56 -12.71 7.24
C LEU A 326 -10.32 -13.03 8.10
N ILE A 327 -10.23 -12.46 9.31
CA ILE A 327 -9.10 -12.69 10.22
C ILE A 327 -8.95 -14.18 10.57
N GLN A 328 -10.08 -14.88 10.79
CA GLN A 328 -10.07 -16.30 11.08
C GLN A 328 -9.60 -17.15 9.89
N SER A 329 -10.02 -16.80 8.68
CA SER A 329 -9.64 -17.52 7.45
C SER A 329 -8.19 -17.26 7.04
N PHE A 330 -7.67 -16.08 7.39
CA PHE A 330 -6.32 -15.63 7.02
C PHE A 330 -5.53 -15.25 8.28
N PRO A 331 -5.15 -16.20 9.17
CA PRO A 331 -4.54 -15.90 10.47
C PRO A 331 -3.15 -15.24 10.38
N ARG A 332 -2.50 -15.30 9.22
CA ARG A 332 -1.25 -14.57 8.91
C ARG A 332 -1.50 -13.14 8.42
N LEU A 333 -2.74 -12.73 8.17
CA LEU A 333 -3.08 -11.32 7.94
C LEU A 333 -2.97 -10.58 9.27
N LYS A 334 -1.95 -9.73 9.38
CA LYS A 334 -1.58 -9.05 10.63
C LYS A 334 -1.58 -7.54 10.50
N LEU A 335 -1.82 -6.98 9.32
CA LEU A 335 -1.95 -5.52 9.13
C LEU A 335 -2.91 -5.21 7.99
N HIS A 336 -3.81 -4.26 8.19
CA HIS A 336 -4.72 -3.74 7.16
C HIS A 336 -4.54 -2.22 7.03
N MET A 337 -4.10 -1.75 5.87
CA MET A 337 -3.99 -0.33 5.53
C MET A 337 -5.22 0.15 4.76
N HIS A 338 -5.83 1.23 5.22
CA HIS A 338 -6.88 1.95 4.52
C HIS A 338 -6.34 3.22 3.84
N PHE A 339 -6.75 3.45 2.60
CA PHE A 339 -6.38 4.61 1.78
C PHE A 339 -7.34 5.77 2.03
N GLU A 340 -6.98 6.70 2.92
CA GLU A 340 -7.81 7.83 3.35
C GLU A 340 -7.63 9.04 2.43
N HIS A 341 -8.02 8.88 1.16
CA HIS A 341 -7.83 9.88 0.11
C HIS A 341 -9.10 10.17 -0.69
N LEU A 342 -9.20 11.42 -1.18
CA LEU A 342 -10.09 11.82 -2.25
C LEU A 342 -9.23 12.04 -3.50
N LYS A 343 -9.50 11.30 -4.58
CA LYS A 343 -8.57 11.23 -5.70
C LYS A 343 -9.28 11.26 -7.04
N ILE A 344 -8.71 11.99 -7.98
CA ILE A 344 -9.09 11.88 -9.39
C ILE A 344 -8.32 10.73 -10.01
N GLU A 345 -9.04 9.77 -10.58
CA GLU A 345 -8.47 8.67 -11.36
C GLU A 345 -9.01 8.71 -12.79
N MET A 346 -8.27 8.12 -13.72
CA MET A 346 -8.58 8.13 -15.16
C MET A 346 -8.60 6.72 -15.75
N ASP A 347 -8.91 5.72 -14.93
CA ASP A 347 -9.05 4.34 -15.39
C ASP A 347 -10.10 4.28 -16.51
N GLY A 348 -9.77 3.60 -17.61
CA GLY A 348 -10.63 3.58 -18.81
C GLY A 348 -10.67 4.89 -19.60
N GLY A 349 -9.83 5.87 -19.28
CA GLY A 349 -9.70 7.15 -19.99
C GLY A 349 -10.72 8.21 -19.60
N VAL A 350 -11.55 7.96 -18.58
CA VAL A 350 -12.57 8.90 -18.08
C VAL A 350 -12.13 9.44 -16.72
N SER A 351 -12.08 10.77 -16.59
CA SER A 351 -11.81 11.41 -15.30
C SER A 351 -12.93 11.15 -14.31
N ASP A 352 -12.58 10.64 -13.14
CA ASP A 352 -13.52 10.20 -12.12
C ASP A 352 -13.01 10.58 -10.72
N LEU A 353 -13.82 11.28 -9.93
CA LEU A 353 -13.44 11.68 -8.58
C LEU A 353 -13.93 10.60 -7.59
N ARG A 354 -12.97 9.90 -6.99
CA ARG A 354 -13.19 8.77 -6.11
C ARG A 354 -12.89 9.16 -4.68
N ASP A 355 -13.87 9.00 -3.81
CA ASP A 355 -13.72 9.19 -2.37
C ASP A 355 -13.55 7.83 -1.69
N TYR A 356 -12.36 7.59 -1.12
CA TYR A 356 -12.05 6.38 -0.38
C TYR A 356 -12.20 6.57 1.13
N ARG A 357 -12.37 7.81 1.61
CA ARG A 357 -12.22 8.18 3.01
C ARG A 357 -13.32 7.61 3.90
N LEU A 358 -12.92 7.12 5.08
CA LEU A 358 -13.84 6.72 6.15
C LEU A 358 -14.14 7.89 7.11
N SER A 359 -13.24 8.86 7.23
CA SER A 359 -13.29 9.87 8.30
C SER A 359 -13.83 11.24 7.89
N ASN A 360 -14.17 11.44 6.61
CA ASN A 360 -14.61 12.74 6.09
C ASN A 360 -16.14 12.98 6.19
N ASP A 361 -16.94 11.93 6.26
CA ASP A 361 -18.41 12.01 6.33
C ASP A 361 -18.91 11.60 7.72
N THR A 362 -19.78 12.40 8.33
CA THR A 362 -20.26 12.20 9.72
C THR A 362 -20.99 10.87 9.91
N ASN A 363 -21.84 10.48 8.96
CA ASN A 363 -22.59 9.23 9.07
C ASN A 363 -21.67 8.02 8.90
N THR A 364 -20.69 8.14 7.99
CA THR A 364 -19.67 7.12 7.71
C THR A 364 -18.80 6.88 8.93
N ILE A 365 -18.25 7.94 9.53
CA ILE A 365 -17.34 7.80 10.67
C ILE A 365 -18.05 7.30 11.93
N GLU A 366 -19.30 7.71 12.16
CA GLU A 366 -20.10 7.21 13.28
C GLU A 366 -20.39 5.71 13.13
N ALA A 367 -20.85 5.30 11.94
CA ALA A 367 -21.14 3.91 11.66
C ALA A 367 -19.87 3.04 11.71
N PHE A 368 -18.76 3.52 11.14
CA PHE A 368 -17.49 2.81 11.19
C PHE A 368 -16.98 2.67 12.62
N ARG A 369 -17.03 3.73 13.44
CA ARG A 369 -16.62 3.67 14.85
C ARG A 369 -17.46 2.65 15.62
N GLN A 370 -18.78 2.67 15.44
CA GLN A 370 -19.67 1.71 16.09
C GLN A 370 -19.29 0.27 15.75
N ASP A 371 -19.14 -0.05 14.47
CA ASP A 371 -18.79 -1.40 14.01
C ASP A 371 -17.37 -1.80 14.45
N TYR A 372 -16.38 -0.91 14.33
CA TYR A 372 -14.99 -1.14 14.75
C TYR A 372 -14.90 -1.47 16.24
N MET A 373 -15.63 -0.74 17.11
CA MET A 373 -15.59 -0.97 18.54
C MET A 373 -16.05 -2.39 18.93
N THR A 374 -16.95 -3.01 18.16
CA THR A 374 -17.40 -4.39 18.39
C THR A 374 -16.30 -5.43 18.21
N VAL A 375 -15.28 -5.11 17.42
CA VAL A 375 -14.15 -6.00 17.08
C VAL A 375 -12.79 -5.46 17.54
N SER A 376 -12.77 -4.35 18.28
CA SER A 376 -11.55 -3.62 18.67
C SER A 376 -10.50 -4.47 19.39
N THR A 377 -10.92 -5.53 20.11
CA THR A 377 -10.00 -6.48 20.77
C THR A 377 -9.16 -7.30 19.81
N SER A 378 -9.57 -7.40 18.54
CA SER A 378 -8.79 -8.03 17.46
C SER A 378 -7.68 -7.13 16.91
N PHE A 379 -7.65 -5.85 17.31
CA PHE A 379 -6.73 -4.86 16.78
C PHE A 379 -5.68 -4.42 17.79
N VAL A 380 -4.48 -4.10 17.28
CA VAL A 380 -3.42 -3.48 18.07
C VAL A 380 -3.89 -2.08 18.48
N THR A 381 -3.90 -1.81 19.78
CA THR A 381 -4.19 -0.48 20.31
C THR A 381 -2.86 0.22 20.60
N PRO A 382 -2.53 1.31 19.89
CA PRO A 382 -1.33 2.10 20.21
C PRO A 382 -1.55 2.82 21.55
N VAL A 383 -0.47 3.00 22.29
CA VAL A 383 -0.49 3.72 23.57
C VAL A 383 -0.06 5.16 23.38
N TYR A 384 -0.62 6.03 24.21
CA TYR A 384 -0.13 7.40 24.31
C TYR A 384 1.32 7.40 24.76
N ARG A 385 2.11 8.27 24.14
CA ARG A 385 3.47 8.55 24.56
C ARG A 385 3.67 10.05 24.64
N ILE A 386 4.40 10.47 25.66
CA ILE A 386 4.85 11.85 25.73
C ILE A 386 5.91 11.98 24.64
N SER A 387 5.56 12.71 23.58
CA SER A 387 6.56 13.18 22.65
C SER A 387 7.45 14.15 23.42
N ASP A 388 8.73 13.81 23.55
CA ASP A 388 9.71 14.65 24.21
C ASP A 388 10.14 15.80 23.28
N TRP A 389 9.16 16.60 22.86
CA TRP A 389 9.38 17.83 22.09
C TRP A 389 10.36 18.78 22.80
N ASN A 390 10.54 18.64 24.12
CA ASN A 390 11.43 19.45 24.95
C ASN A 390 12.89 18.97 24.98
N THR A 391 13.21 17.69 24.77
CA THR A 391 14.61 17.23 24.60
C THR A 391 15.11 17.30 23.17
N MET A 392 14.25 17.62 22.19
CA MET A 392 14.66 18.01 20.84
C MET A 392 15.17 19.46 20.80
N VAL A 393 16.18 19.77 21.63
CA VAL A 393 16.87 21.06 21.64
C VAL A 393 17.53 21.24 20.28
N GLY A 394 17.03 22.18 19.47
CA GLY A 394 17.46 22.43 18.09
C GLY A 394 16.34 22.48 17.07
N ARG A 395 15.07 22.21 17.44
CA ARG A 395 13.92 22.41 16.56
C ARG A 395 13.17 23.71 16.89
N PRO A 396 13.13 24.75 16.02
CA PRO A 396 12.34 25.94 16.28
C PRO A 396 10.84 25.62 16.17
N ASN A 397 10.10 26.05 17.19
CA ASN A 397 8.64 26.11 17.27
C ASN A 397 7.95 26.24 15.89
N GLY A 398 7.27 25.17 15.48
CA GLY A 398 6.33 25.20 14.35
C GLY A 398 6.93 25.21 12.94
N ASN A 399 8.23 24.96 12.77
CA ASN A 399 8.84 24.82 11.43
C ASN A 399 9.19 23.33 11.15
N PRO A 400 8.61 22.68 10.11
CA PRO A 400 8.85 21.27 9.76
C PRO A 400 10.29 20.96 9.30
N ASN A 401 11.20 21.93 9.35
CA ASN A 401 12.53 21.91 8.74
C ASN A 401 13.69 21.85 9.72
N SER A 402 13.50 21.17 10.84
CA SER A 402 14.66 20.93 11.69
C SER A 402 15.50 19.80 11.12
N PRO A 403 16.80 20.04 10.85
CA PRO A 403 17.66 19.02 10.28
C PRO A 403 17.65 17.76 11.15
N VAL A 404 17.60 16.61 10.49
CA VAL A 404 18.14 15.35 11.02
C VAL A 404 19.56 15.65 11.55
N PRO A 405 20.01 15.08 12.68
CA PRO A 405 21.30 15.41 13.28
C PRO A 405 22.41 15.59 12.24
N ILE A 406 23.17 16.68 12.37
CA ILE A 406 24.27 17.01 11.45
C ILE A 406 25.28 15.85 11.47
N ILE A 407 25.40 15.17 10.33
CA ILE A 407 26.44 14.17 10.08
C ILE A 407 27.75 14.93 9.76
N PRO A 408 28.90 14.63 10.39
CA PRO A 408 30.17 15.24 10.04
C PRO A 408 30.51 14.97 8.56
N GLY A 409 30.57 16.02 7.72
CA GLY A 409 31.12 15.91 6.36
C GLY A 409 30.41 16.67 5.22
N GLN A 410 29.24 17.28 5.42
CA GLN A 410 28.62 18.10 4.35
C GLN A 410 28.96 19.59 4.50
N VAL A 411 29.81 20.07 3.59
CA VAL A 411 30.19 21.48 3.45
C VAL A 411 29.01 22.25 2.85
N GLY A 412 28.55 23.29 3.54
CA GLY A 412 27.49 24.17 3.07
C GLY A 412 27.90 24.94 1.81
N GLY A 413 27.19 24.69 0.71
CA GLY A 413 27.29 25.46 -0.53
C GLY A 413 25.98 26.19 -0.82
N GLN A 414 26.06 27.51 -0.94
CA GLN A 414 24.96 28.40 -1.36
C GLN A 414 24.43 28.05 -2.76
N PRO A 415 23.14 28.31 -3.07
CA PRO A 415 22.49 27.78 -4.25
C PRO A 415 22.78 28.59 -5.52
N LYS A 416 23.02 27.89 -6.64
CA LYS A 416 22.73 28.41 -7.99
C LYS A 416 21.33 27.96 -8.38
N GLU A 417 20.49 28.91 -8.77
CA GLU A 417 19.13 28.65 -9.27
C GLU A 417 19.15 27.70 -10.47
N SER A 418 18.35 26.63 -10.37
CA SER A 418 17.89 25.86 -11.52
C SER A 418 16.39 25.67 -11.40
N SER A 419 15.66 26.27 -12.34
CA SER A 419 14.22 26.18 -12.46
C SER A 419 13.83 24.84 -13.08
N SER A 420 13.51 23.86 -12.23
CA SER A 420 12.65 22.76 -12.65
C SER A 420 11.66 22.42 -11.53
N LYS A 421 10.38 22.66 -11.80
CA LYS A 421 9.28 22.23 -10.94
C LYS A 421 9.11 20.72 -11.12
N LEU A 422 9.76 19.91 -10.29
CA LEU A 422 9.37 18.52 -10.12
C LEU A 422 8.27 18.46 -9.06
N ASN A 423 7.04 18.20 -9.51
CA ASN A 423 6.02 17.65 -8.63
C ASN A 423 6.38 16.19 -8.33
N PRO A 424 6.10 15.67 -7.12
CA PRO A 424 6.12 14.22 -6.93
C PRO A 424 5.20 13.57 -7.97
N PRO A 425 5.57 12.41 -8.54
CA PRO A 425 4.74 11.73 -9.52
C PRO A 425 3.36 11.47 -8.91
N THR A 426 2.32 11.98 -9.56
CA THR A 426 0.95 11.61 -9.26
C THR A 426 0.83 10.11 -9.50
N LEU A 427 0.45 9.36 -8.46
CA LEU A 427 0.50 7.89 -8.46
C LEU A 427 -0.42 7.19 -9.48
N PHE A 428 -1.22 7.93 -10.26
CA PHE A 428 -1.86 7.45 -11.48
C PHE A 428 -1.98 8.61 -12.48
N GLY A 429 -1.30 8.49 -13.63
CA GLY A 429 -1.45 9.37 -14.80
C GLY A 429 -0.63 10.66 -14.78
N GLN A 430 0.30 10.80 -15.73
CA GLN A 430 0.85 12.10 -16.11
C GLN A 430 -0.18 12.91 -16.90
N ARG A 431 -0.23 14.22 -16.65
CA ARG A 431 -0.85 15.19 -17.55
C ARG A 431 -0.14 15.15 -18.91
N ARG A 432 -0.78 14.63 -19.96
CA ARG A 432 -0.43 15.04 -21.32
C ARG A 432 -0.88 16.49 -21.50
N LYS A 433 0.06 17.37 -21.85
CA LYS A 433 -0.22 18.77 -22.21
C LYS A 433 -1.12 18.79 -23.45
N SER A 434 -2.40 19.13 -23.30
CA SER A 434 -3.21 19.66 -24.40
C SER A 434 -2.92 21.17 -24.51
N GLY A 435 -2.63 21.64 -25.72
CA GLY A 435 -2.29 23.02 -26.01
C GLY A 435 -3.33 24.01 -25.48
N ALA A 436 -2.83 25.13 -24.95
CA ALA A 436 -3.62 26.23 -24.45
C ALA A 436 -4.43 26.87 -25.58
N ALA A 437 -5.75 26.97 -25.42
CA ALA A 437 -6.55 28.00 -26.04
C ALA A 437 -7.02 28.94 -24.92
N SER A 438 -6.41 30.12 -24.86
CA SER A 438 -6.81 31.19 -23.95
C SER A 438 -8.18 31.72 -24.35
N LEU A 439 -9.19 31.58 -23.49
CA LEU A 439 -10.38 32.42 -23.55
C LEU A 439 -10.11 33.69 -22.74
N ALA A 440 -9.59 34.71 -23.42
CA ALA A 440 -9.59 36.07 -22.92
C ALA A 440 -10.93 36.72 -23.30
N SER A 441 -11.61 37.28 -22.30
CA SER A 441 -12.74 38.17 -22.49
C SER A 441 -12.27 39.44 -23.20
N LEU A 442 -13.04 39.91 -24.18
CA LEU A 442 -13.05 41.32 -24.58
C LEU A 442 -14.41 41.65 -25.18
N ALA A 443 -15.04 42.64 -24.55
CA ALA A 443 -16.30 43.23 -24.94
C ALA A 443 -16.14 44.12 -26.19
N SER A 444 -17.20 44.13 -27.00
CA SER A 444 -17.69 45.23 -27.85
C SER A 444 -16.73 45.94 -28.81
N SER A 445 -16.97 45.80 -30.11
CA SER A 445 -17.08 46.92 -31.08
C SER A 445 -17.67 46.44 -32.42
N TYR A 446 -18.67 47.18 -32.89
CA TYR A 446 -19.38 47.04 -34.16
C TYR A 446 -18.47 47.31 -35.38
N LEU A 447 -18.63 46.55 -36.47
CA LEU A 447 -18.98 47.06 -37.82
C LEU A 447 -19.22 45.90 -38.81
N PRO A 448 -20.18 46.00 -39.76
CA PRO A 448 -20.57 44.91 -40.66
C PRO A 448 -19.94 45.06 -42.04
N LEU A 449 -19.58 43.96 -42.72
CA LEU A 449 -19.40 43.95 -44.18
C LEU A 449 -19.88 42.61 -44.77
N PHE A 450 -20.80 42.76 -45.73
CA PHE A 450 -21.35 41.77 -46.63
C PHE A 450 -20.27 41.11 -47.52
N PHE A 451 -20.44 39.84 -47.90
CA PHE A 451 -20.81 39.42 -49.26
C PHE A 451 -20.85 37.88 -49.42
N SER A 452 -21.97 37.42 -49.99
CA SER A 452 -22.14 36.38 -51.03
C SER A 452 -21.53 34.98 -50.85
N SER A 453 -22.37 33.98 -50.58
CA SER A 453 -22.90 32.97 -51.54
C SER A 453 -21.92 31.86 -51.94
N VAL A 454 -22.28 30.60 -51.67
CA VAL A 454 -22.60 29.57 -52.68
C VAL A 454 -23.03 28.28 -51.98
N VAL A 455 -24.13 27.76 -52.51
CA VAL A 455 -24.84 26.51 -52.20
C VAL A 455 -24.01 25.29 -52.63
N PHE A 456 -24.02 24.20 -51.86
CA PHE A 456 -24.26 22.84 -52.40
C PHE A 456 -24.71 21.89 -51.30
N LEU A 457 -26.01 21.54 -51.34
CA LEU A 457 -26.57 20.32 -50.76
C LEU A 457 -25.98 19.12 -51.51
N LEU A 458 -25.67 18.03 -50.81
CA LEU A 458 -25.93 16.67 -51.30
C LEU A 458 -26.07 15.72 -50.11
N PHE A 459 -27.30 15.24 -49.93
CA PHE A 459 -27.66 14.02 -49.20
C PHE A 459 -27.06 12.81 -49.92
N PHE A 460 -26.62 11.78 -49.18
CA PHE A 460 -26.99 10.40 -49.49
C PHE A 460 -26.92 9.50 -48.26
N THR A 461 -27.92 8.66 -48.18
CA THR A 461 -28.30 7.68 -47.15
C THR A 461 -27.60 6.32 -47.33
N HIS A 462 -27.38 5.65 -46.19
CA HIS A 462 -27.49 4.19 -45.93
C HIS A 462 -26.62 3.21 -46.75
N PHE A 463 -25.76 2.48 -46.01
CA PHE A 463 -25.87 1.02 -45.84
C PHE A 463 -25.43 0.62 -44.43
#